data_AF-A0A401R6R5-F1
#
_entry.id   AF-A0A401R6R5-F1
#
_cell.length_a   1.000
_cell.length_b   1.000
_cell.length_c   1.000
_cell.angle_alpha   90.00
_cell.angle_beta   90.00
_cell.angle_gamma   90.00
#
_symmetry.space_group_name_H-M   'P 1'
#
loop_
_entity.id
_entity.type
_entity.pdbx_description
1 polymer ?
#
loop_
_entity_poly.entity_id
_entity_poly.type
_entity_poly.pdbx_seq_one_letter_code
_entity_poly.pdbx_strand_id
1 'polypeptide(L)' 'MDRADQETDPQTAGLAAISGWVAEHAAISVGGSGDSVSATATVQIPSIVPGADFGSARRSATMPRPEGAPPR' A
#
# COMPACT_ATOMS: atom_id res chain seq x y z
N MET A 1 0.13 12.59 -24.84
CA MET A 1 0.08 12.09 -23.46
C MET A 1 1.36 12.53 -22.77
N ASP A 2 1.26 13.40 -21.76
CA ASP A 2 2.42 13.78 -20.96
C ASP A 2 2.81 12.63 -20.03
N ARG A 3 4.08 12.52 -19.65
CA ARG A 3 4.61 11.45 -18.79
C ARG A 3 3.86 11.32 -17.44
N ALA A 4 3.12 12.34 -17.04
CA ALA A 4 2.24 12.36 -15.86
C ALA A 4 1.01 11.43 -15.97
N ASP A 5 0.58 11.06 -17.18
CA ASP A 5 -0.52 10.11 -17.43
C ASP A 5 -0.08 8.63 -17.42
N GLN A 6 1.19 8.33 -17.07
CA GLN A 6 1.54 6.96 -16.77
C GLN A 6 0.81 6.55 -15.49
N GLU A 7 -0.23 5.73 -15.63
CA GLU A 7 -0.94 5.08 -14.52
C GLU A 7 0.10 4.46 -13.60
N THR A 8 0.43 5.17 -12.52
CA THR A 8 1.32 4.65 -11.49
C THR A 8 0.57 3.50 -10.84
N ASP A 9 1.20 2.32 -10.82
CA ASP A 9 0.64 1.17 -10.14
C ASP A 9 0.26 1.54 -8.69
N PRO A 10 -0.93 1.13 -8.19
CA PRO A 10 -1.42 1.53 -6.88
C PRO A 10 -0.45 1.20 -5.73
N GLN A 11 0.41 0.18 -5.87
CA GLN A 11 1.45 -0.11 -4.88
C GLN A 11 2.51 0.99 -4.87
N THR A 12 2.97 1.40 -6.04
CA THR A 12 3.94 2.51 -6.20
C THR A 12 3.36 3.84 -5.73
N ALA A 13 2.09 4.13 -6.05
CA ALA A 13 1.41 5.33 -5.56
C ALA A 13 1.30 5.33 -4.03
N GLY A 14 0.93 4.19 -3.45
CA GLY A 14 0.86 4.02 -1.99
C GLY A 14 2.21 4.23 -1.31
N LEU A 15 3.29 3.68 -1.86
CA LEU A 15 4.64 3.86 -1.32
C LEU A 15 5.13 5.32 -1.45
N ALA A 16 4.85 5.98 -2.58
CA ALA A 16 5.21 7.38 -2.80
C ALA A 16 4.49 8.36 -1.87
N ALA A 17 3.33 7.96 -1.32
CA ALA A 17 2.58 8.76 -0.35
C ALA A 17 3.13 8.66 1.09
N ILE A 18 4.06 7.73 1.36
CA ILE A 18 4.66 7.51 2.68
C ILE A 18 6.06 8.12 2.68
N SER A 19 6.50 8.62 3.83
CA SER A 19 7.84 9.21 3.98
C SER A 19 8.56 8.75 5.24
N GLY A 20 9.88 9.00 5.25
CA GLY A 20 10.76 8.67 6.38
C GLY A 20 10.91 7.17 6.61
N TRP A 21 11.21 6.80 7.86
CA TRP A 21 11.43 5.41 8.27
C TRP A 21 10.27 4.47 7.90
N VAL A 22 9.03 4.96 7.95
CA VAL A 22 7.86 4.16 7.57
C VAL A 22 7.93 3.74 6.10
N ALA A 23 8.39 4.61 5.20
CA ALA A 23 8.50 4.30 3.78
C ALA A 23 9.53 3.21 3.50
N GLU A 24 10.64 3.21 4.25
CA GLU A 24 11.73 2.23 4.10
C GLU A 24 11.32 0.81 4.54
N HIS A 25 10.33 0.70 5.42
CA HIS A 25 9.87 -0.56 6.01
C HIS A 25 8.43 -0.94 5.63
N ALA A 26 7.78 -0.17 4.76
CA ALA A 26 6.42 -0.41 4.32
C ALA A 26 6.35 -1.36 3.12
N ALA A 27 5.35 -2.23 3.15
CA ALA A 27 4.88 -3.00 2.01
C ALA A 27 3.39 -2.70 1.76
N ILE A 28 3.03 -2.47 0.49
CA ILE A 28 1.64 -2.25 0.07
C ILE A 28 1.13 -3.47 -0.69
N SER A 29 0.04 -4.04 -0.20
CA SER A 29 -0.73 -5.07 -0.90
C SER A 29 -2.07 -4.52 -1.31
N VAL A 30 -2.42 -4.70 -2.58
CA VAL A 30 -3.72 -4.29 -3.14
C VAL A 30 -4.48 -5.55 -3.52
N GLY A 31 -5.72 -5.65 -3.09
CA GLY A 31 -6.61 -6.74 -3.43
C GLY A 31 -8.06 -6.27 -3.42
N GLY A 32 -9.00 -7.17 -3.70
CA GLY A 32 -10.41 -6.84 -3.80
C GLY A 32 -11.05 -7.54 -4.99
N SER A 33 -12.36 -7.74 -4.92
CA SER A 33 -13.14 -8.45 -5.92
C SER A 33 -14.43 -7.70 -6.20
N GLY A 34 -14.88 -7.74 -7.46
CA GLY A 34 -16.08 -7.02 -7.90
C GLY A 34 -15.87 -5.50 -7.82
N ASP A 35 -16.80 -4.83 -7.14
CA ASP A 35 -16.92 -3.36 -7.13
C ASP A 35 -16.14 -2.68 -6.00
N SER A 36 -15.18 -3.36 -5.37
CA SER A 36 -14.39 -2.80 -4.28
C SER A 36 -12.91 -3.14 -4.42
N VAL A 37 -12.08 -2.21 -3.97
CA VAL A 37 -10.62 -2.33 -3.91
C VAL A 37 -10.19 -2.03 -2.48
N SER A 38 -9.35 -2.90 -1.92
CA SER A 38 -8.76 -2.77 -0.59
C SER A 38 -7.25 -2.71 -0.69
N ALA A 39 -6.67 -1.60 -0.24
CA ALA A 39 -5.24 -1.43 -0.09
C ALA A 39 -4.86 -1.67 1.37
N THR A 40 -3.78 -2.41 1.61
CA THR A 40 -3.26 -2.67 2.95
C THR A 40 -1.79 -2.32 3.05
N ALA A 41 -1.47 -1.40 3.94
CA ALA A 41 -0.11 -1.07 4.31
C ALA A 41 0.34 -1.93 5.48
N THR A 42 1.51 -2.54 5.37
CA THR A 42 2.16 -3.32 6.42
C THR A 42 3.54 -2.74 6.66
N VAL A 43 3.88 -2.43 7.91
CA VAL A 43 5.16 -1.81 8.29
C VAL A 43 5.86 -2.72 9.30
N GLN A 44 7.07 -3.17 8.97
CA GLN A 44 7.89 -3.97 9.88
C GLN A 44 8.50 -3.08 10.96
N ILE A 45 8.34 -3.43 12.24
CA ILE A 45 8.90 -2.66 13.35
C ILE A 45 10.31 -3.18 13.66
N PRO A 46 11.37 -2.35 13.54
CA PRO A 46 12.74 -2.78 13.81
C PRO A 46 12.90 -3.13 15.28
N SER A 47 13.68 -4.18 15.51
CA SER A 47 14.09 -4.54 16.86
C SER A 47 15.28 -3.70 17.30
N ILE A 48 15.12 -3.02 18.43
CA ILE A 48 16.20 -2.30 19.13
C ILE A 48 16.63 -3.00 20.43
N VAL A 49 15.91 -4.06 20.82
CA VAL A 49 16.19 -4.85 22.03
C VAL A 49 16.68 -6.24 21.61
N PRO A 50 17.89 -6.66 22.01
CA PRO A 50 18.41 -7.98 21.68
C PRO A 50 17.45 -9.10 22.09
N GLY A 51 17.08 -9.94 21.14
CA GLY A 51 16.17 -11.07 21.35
C GLY A 51 14.67 -10.76 21.31
N ALA A 52 14.26 -9.51 21.08
CA ALA A 52 12.86 -9.14 20.91
C ALA A 52 12.46 -9.03 19.43
N ASP A 53 11.24 -9.44 19.09
CA ASP A 53 10.60 -9.18 17.80
C ASP A 53 9.30 -8.41 18.06
N PHE A 54 9.17 -7.22 17.47
CA PHE A 54 7.99 -6.37 17.60
C PHE A 54 6.95 -6.64 16.51
N GLY A 55 7.27 -7.45 15.51
CA GLY A 55 6.38 -7.81 14.42
C GLY A 55 6.04 -6.65 13.49
N SER A 56 4.78 -6.60 13.07
CA SER A 56 4.30 -5.70 12.00
C SER A 56 3.07 -4.92 12.43
N ALA A 57 3.02 -3.64 12.06
CA ALA A 57 1.80 -2.84 12.11
C ALA A 57 1.07 -2.91 10.76
N ARG A 58 -0.27 -3.02 10.78
CA ARG A 58 -1.09 -3.13 9.56
C ARG A 58 -2.26 -2.17 9.57
N ARG A 59 -2.53 -1.52 8.43
CA ARG A 59 -3.71 -0.65 8.22
C ARG A 59 -4.29 -0.89 6.84
N SER A 60 -5.61 -1.06 6.75
CA SER A 60 -6.34 -1.26 5.49
C SER A 60 -7.27 -0.09 5.20
N ALA A 61 -7.40 0.24 3.91
CA ALA A 61 -8.38 1.16 3.38
C ALA A 61 -9.12 0.49 2.22
N THR A 62 -10.45 0.52 2.25
CA THR A 62 -11.31 -0.07 1.22
C THR A 62 -12.11 1.03 0.56
N MET A 63 -12.12 1.05 -0.77
CA MET A 63 -12.84 2.00 -1.60
C MET A 63 -13.71 1.27 -2.61
N PRO A 64 -14.87 1.83 -2.99
CA PRO A 64 -15.61 1.35 -4.15
C PRO A 64 -14.78 1.58 -5.42
N ARG A 65 -14.94 0.68 -6.39
CA ARG A 65 -14.35 0.82 -7.71
C ARG A 65 -15.10 1.93 -8.46
N PRO A 66 -14.40 2.85 -9.14
CA PRO A 66 -15.06 3.81 -10.00
C PRO A 66 -15.80 3.10 -11.14
N GLU A 67 -17.00 3.59 -11.45
CA GLU A 67 -17.80 3.21 -12.60
C GLU A 67 -16.93 3.22 -13.88
N GLY A 68 -16.92 2.10 -14.61
CA GLY A 68 -16.21 1.98 -15.89
C GLY A 68 -14.74 1.55 -15.81
N ALA A 69 -14.19 1.29 -14.63
CA ALA A 69 -12.83 0.72 -14.54
C ALA A 69 -12.78 -0.72 -15.09
N PRO A 70 -11.79 -1.06 -15.96
CA PRO A 70 -11.71 -2.38 -16.59
C PRO A 70 -11.56 -3.49 -15.53
N PRO A 71 -12.11 -4.69 -15.78
CA PRO A 71 -11.87 -5.83 -14.91
C PRO A 71 -10.36 -6.15 -14.91
N ARG A 72 -9.78 -6.29 -13.71
CA ARG A 72 -8.41 -6.75 -13.49
C ARG A 72 -8.42 -8.21 -13.05
#